data_AF-A0A9D5I2G0-F1
#
_entry.id   AF-A0A9D5I2G0-F1
#
_cell.length_a   1.000
_cell.length_b   1.000
_cell.length_c   1.000
_cell.angle_alpha   90.00
_cell.angle_beta   90.00
_cell.angle_gamma   90.00
#
_symmetry.space_group_name_H-M   'P 1'
#
loop_
_entity.id
_entity.type
_entity.pdbx_description
1 polymer ?
#
loop_
_entity_poly.entity_id
_entity_poly.type
_entity_poly.pdbx_seq_one_letter_code
_entity_poly.pdbx_strand_id
1 'polypeptide(L)'
;MTAKILAFKEFLLIVAISVVLFAISWGWHWYREHGAPVGKSLPAVISWEVAHQPHELADMKVPPEVIAGGKRVKENLNLPASVVQQDSKKVTGAATTKADGHRHTITSVLDTSTGKTTMYDRVDPLPWFQFLTSGRVGAYYGTSDQGAAAMLLVEQDLLQVKALRLGVIGTVTQPTGMNAGQLSTHGFVGIGGRIEW
;
A
#
# COMPACT_ATOMS: atom_id res chain seq x y z
N MET A 1 16.82 5.42 50.72
CA MET A 1 15.35 5.39 50.48
C MET A 1 14.97 5.95 49.10
N THR A 2 15.72 6.94 48.59
CA THR A 2 15.53 7.59 47.28
C THR A 2 15.67 6.67 46.06
N ALA A 3 16.62 5.72 46.06
CA ALA A 3 16.84 4.81 44.92
C ALA A 3 15.64 3.89 44.61
N LYS A 4 14.93 3.40 45.65
CA LYS A 4 13.74 2.55 45.47
C LYS A 4 12.56 3.32 44.89
N ILE A 5 12.44 4.61 45.22
CA ILE A 5 11.38 5.49 44.71
C ILE A 5 11.65 5.81 43.23
N LEU A 6 12.91 6.01 42.85
CA LEU A 6 13.29 6.25 41.45
C LEU A 6 12.99 5.02 40.58
N ALA A 7 13.43 3.83 41.01
CA ALA A 7 13.17 2.58 40.29
C ALA A 7 11.68 2.27 40.13
N PHE A 8 10.85 2.59 41.14
CA PHE A 8 9.41 2.40 41.06
C PHE A 8 8.75 3.37 40.06
N LYS A 9 9.21 4.62 39.98
CA LYS A 9 8.72 5.60 38.99
C LYS A 9 9.08 5.19 37.56
N GLU A 10 10.31 4.72 37.33
CA GLU A 10 10.74 4.21 36.02
C GLU A 10 9.93 2.97 35.60
N PHE A 11 9.67 2.05 36.53
CA PHE A 11 8.82 0.89 36.28
C PHE A 11 7.39 1.31 35.86
N LEU A 12 6.76 2.24 36.59
CA LEU A 12 5.43 2.74 36.23
C LEU A 12 5.40 3.43 34.87
N LEU A 13 6.45 4.18 34.53
CA LEU A 13 6.59 4.82 33.21
C LEU A 13 6.65 3.77 32.09
N ILE A 14 7.46 2.73 32.25
CA ILE A 14 7.59 1.63 31.25
C ILE A 14 6.26 0.91 31.06
N VAL A 15 5.54 0.62 32.14
CA VAL A 15 4.22 -0.02 32.08
C VAL A 15 3.22 0.89 31.35
N ALA A 16 3.18 2.19 31.66
CA ALA A 16 2.29 3.12 30.99
C ALA A 16 2.57 3.22 29.48
N ILE A 17 3.84 3.34 29.08
CA ILE A 17 4.24 3.35 27.67
C ILE A 17 3.84 2.05 26.98
N SER A 18 4.06 0.91 27.63
CA SER A 18 3.71 -0.41 27.07
C SER A 18 2.20 -0.55 26.83
N VAL A 19 1.37 -0.06 27.75
CA VAL A 19 -0.09 -0.05 27.61
C VAL A 19 -0.53 0.85 26.46
N VAL A 20 0.08 2.04 26.33
CA VAL A 20 -0.22 2.97 25.22
C VAL A 20 0.17 2.36 23.87
N LEU A 21 1.37 1.78 23.76
CA LEU A 21 1.82 1.10 22.54
C LEU A 21 0.93 -0.09 22.20
N PHE A 22 0.50 -0.87 23.20
CA PHE A 22 -0.44 -1.97 23.00
C PHE A 22 -1.79 -1.48 22.50
N ALA A 23 -2.35 -0.42 23.10
CA ALA A 23 -3.62 0.16 22.68
C ALA A 23 -3.56 0.73 21.26
N ILE A 24 -2.46 1.41 20.90
CA ILE A 24 -2.21 1.88 19.53
C ILE A 24 -2.09 0.71 18.57
N SER A 25 -1.30 -0.32 18.92
CA SER A 25 -1.14 -1.51 18.08
C SER A 25 -2.45 -2.27 17.89
N TRP A 26 -3.27 -2.38 18.94
CA TRP A 26 -4.57 -3.02 18.91
C TRP A 26 -5.58 -2.22 18.07
N GLY A 27 -5.66 -0.91 18.31
CA GLY A 27 -6.49 0.00 17.52
C GLY A 27 -6.09 -0.01 16.04
N TRP A 28 -4.78 -0.04 15.75
CA TRP A 28 -4.25 -0.13 14.40
C TRP A 28 -4.58 -1.48 13.74
N HIS A 29 -4.50 -2.58 14.48
CA HIS A 29 -4.89 -3.90 13.97
C HIS A 29 -6.38 -3.95 13.62
N TRP A 30 -7.24 -3.30 14.42
CA TRP A 30 -8.68 -3.24 14.14
C TRP A 30 -9.00 -2.29 12.99
N TYR A 31 -8.29 -1.16 12.89
CA TYR A 31 -8.53 -0.12 11.89
C TYR A 31 -7.94 -0.46 10.52
N ARG A 32 -6.99 -1.39 10.44
CA ARG A 32 -6.64 -2.02 9.16
C ARG A 32 -7.86 -2.79 8.68
N GLU A 33 -8.71 -2.11 7.92
CA GLU A 33 -9.73 -2.71 7.08
C GLU A 33 -9.11 -3.95 6.45
N HIS A 34 -9.78 -5.08 6.59
CA HIS A 34 -9.35 -6.31 5.95
C HIS A 34 -9.40 -6.00 4.46
N GLY A 35 -8.24 -5.64 3.88
CA GLY A 35 -8.12 -5.28 2.48
C GLY A 35 -8.79 -6.36 1.64
N ALA A 36 -9.28 -5.96 0.46
CA ALA A 36 -10.04 -6.87 -0.40
C ALA A 36 -9.34 -8.24 -0.48
N PRO A 37 -10.06 -9.34 -0.23
CA PRO A 37 -9.46 -10.66 -0.16
C PRO A 37 -8.71 -10.98 -1.45
N VAL A 38 -7.45 -11.38 -1.31
CA VAL A 38 -6.56 -11.65 -2.44
C VAL A 38 -7.20 -12.67 -3.38
N GLY A 39 -7.19 -12.37 -4.67
CA GLY A 39 -7.69 -13.20 -5.76
C GLY A 39 -9.20 -13.16 -5.98
N LYS A 40 -9.96 -12.40 -5.19
CA LYS A 40 -11.42 -12.24 -5.38
C LYS A 40 -11.74 -10.85 -5.92
N SER A 41 -12.56 -10.81 -6.96
CA SER A 41 -13.03 -9.58 -7.56
C SER A 41 -14.24 -9.05 -6.79
N LEU A 42 -14.11 -7.87 -6.21
CA LEU A 42 -15.18 -7.17 -5.51
C LEU A 42 -15.63 -5.96 -6.33
N PRO A 43 -16.91 -5.54 -6.25
CA PRO A 43 -17.34 -4.28 -6.85
C PRO A 43 -16.46 -3.13 -6.35
N ALA A 44 -15.90 -2.36 -7.28
CA ALA A 44 -15.08 -1.20 -6.94
C ALA A 44 -15.96 -0.12 -6.29
N VAL A 45 -15.39 0.58 -5.30
CA VAL A 45 -16.04 1.72 -4.67
C VAL A 45 -16.01 2.90 -5.64
N ILE A 46 -17.16 3.55 -5.84
CA ILE A 46 -17.24 4.75 -6.68
C ILE A 46 -16.46 5.86 -6.01
N SER A 47 -15.63 6.57 -6.78
CA SER A 47 -14.85 7.68 -6.26
C SER A 47 -15.77 8.81 -5.78
N TRP A 48 -15.37 9.51 -4.71
CA TRP A 48 -16.20 10.53 -4.08
C TRP A 48 -16.47 11.72 -5.03
N GLU A 49 -15.56 11.98 -5.97
CA GLU A 49 -15.65 13.02 -7.00
C GLU A 49 -16.85 12.79 -7.93
N VAL A 50 -17.20 11.52 -8.19
CA VAL A 50 -18.28 11.11 -9.11
C VAL A 50 -19.54 10.69 -8.36
N ALA A 51 -19.43 10.23 -7.12
CA ALA A 51 -20.55 9.67 -6.35
C ALA A 51 -21.76 10.59 -6.19
N HIS A 52 -21.56 11.91 -6.25
CA HIS A 52 -22.62 12.92 -6.08
C HIS A 52 -23.02 13.63 -7.39
N GLN A 53 -22.44 13.24 -8.53
CA GLN A 53 -22.76 13.85 -9.81
C GLN A 53 -24.05 13.25 -10.39
N PRO A 54 -24.89 14.06 -11.07
CA PRO A 54 -26.07 13.53 -11.76
C PRO A 54 -25.65 12.59 -12.90
N HIS A 55 -26.37 11.48 -13.04
CA HIS A 55 -26.14 10.50 -14.10
C HIS A 55 -27.05 10.81 -15.30
N GLU A 56 -26.46 10.97 -16.47
CA GLU A 56 -27.18 11.16 -17.73
C GLU A 56 -27.02 9.93 -18.63
N LEU A 57 -28.07 9.62 -19.42
CA LEU A 57 -28.00 8.56 -20.40
C LEU A 57 -27.29 9.09 -21.65
N ALA A 58 -26.16 8.49 -21.98
CA ALA A 58 -25.45 8.80 -23.22
C ALA A 58 -26.13 8.09 -24.41
N ASP A 59 -26.48 8.85 -25.45
CA ASP A 59 -26.91 8.29 -26.73
C ASP A 59 -25.69 7.74 -27.48
N MET A 60 -25.56 6.42 -27.52
CA MET A 60 -24.43 5.74 -28.14
C MET A 60 -24.74 5.41 -29.60
N LYS A 61 -24.12 6.15 -30.52
CA LYS A 61 -24.23 5.87 -31.96
C LYS A 61 -23.58 4.55 -32.37
N VAL A 62 -22.53 4.12 -31.65
CA VAL A 62 -21.79 2.89 -31.91
C VAL A 62 -21.86 2.00 -30.67
N PRO A 63 -22.20 0.71 -30.81
CA PRO A 63 -22.20 -0.21 -29.68
C PRO A 63 -20.83 -0.28 -28.99
N PRO A 64 -20.78 -0.38 -27.66
CA PRO A 64 -19.52 -0.48 -26.94
C PRO A 64 -18.77 -1.77 -27.29
N GLU A 65 -17.45 -1.67 -27.40
CA GLU A 65 -16.58 -2.82 -27.61
C GLU A 65 -16.65 -3.78 -26.41
N VAL A 66 -16.77 -5.07 -26.69
CA VAL A 66 -16.80 -6.12 -25.67
C VAL A 66 -15.68 -7.12 -25.95
N ILE A 67 -14.98 -7.52 -24.89
CA ILE A 67 -13.93 -8.53 -24.98
C ILE A 67 -14.57 -9.87 -25.34
N ALA A 68 -14.13 -10.46 -26.45
CA ALA A 68 -14.57 -11.79 -26.87
C ALA A 68 -14.11 -12.87 -25.87
N GLY A 69 -14.92 -13.92 -25.69
CA GLY A 69 -14.59 -15.08 -24.84
C GLY A 69 -15.59 -15.38 -23.72
N GLY A 70 -16.57 -14.50 -23.50
CA GLY A 70 -17.77 -14.79 -22.71
C GLY A 70 -17.46 -15.32 -21.30
N LYS A 71 -18.01 -16.49 -20.96
CA LYS A 71 -17.88 -17.11 -19.63
C LYS A 71 -16.42 -17.37 -19.23
N ARG A 72 -15.57 -17.84 -20.15
CA ARG A 72 -14.16 -18.18 -19.87
C ARG A 72 -13.34 -16.98 -19.40
N VAL A 73 -13.55 -15.81 -20.03
CA VAL A 73 -12.86 -14.58 -19.64
C VAL A 73 -13.32 -14.14 -18.24
N LYS A 74 -14.62 -14.22 -17.95
CA LYS A 74 -15.17 -13.86 -16.63
C LYS A 74 -14.64 -14.76 -15.51
N GLU A 75 -14.50 -16.06 -15.77
CA GLU A 75 -13.93 -17.02 -14.82
C GLU A 75 -12.45 -16.77 -14.56
N ASN A 76 -11.64 -16.51 -15.60
CA ASN A 76 -10.22 -16.18 -15.44
C ASN A 76 -9.99 -14.86 -14.67
N LEU A 77 -10.95 -13.93 -14.76
CA LEU A 77 -10.96 -12.68 -14.01
C LEU A 77 -11.51 -12.86 -12.59
N ASN A 78 -11.87 -14.09 -12.17
CA ASN A 78 -12.46 -14.40 -10.87
C ASN A 78 -13.66 -13.50 -10.51
N LEU A 79 -14.48 -13.16 -11.50
CA LEU A 79 -15.68 -12.33 -11.28
C LEU A 79 -16.73 -13.10 -10.45
N PRO A 80 -17.60 -12.40 -9.71
CA PRO A 80 -18.67 -13.05 -8.96
C PRO A 80 -19.56 -13.93 -9.84
N ALA A 81 -20.08 -15.03 -9.29
CA ALA A 81 -20.93 -15.97 -10.02
C ALA A 81 -22.15 -15.29 -10.67
N SER A 82 -22.70 -14.26 -10.02
CA SER A 82 -23.80 -13.44 -10.56
C SER A 82 -23.43 -12.73 -11.87
N VAL A 83 -22.16 -12.44 -12.11
CA VAL A 83 -21.65 -11.86 -13.36
C VAL A 83 -21.30 -12.93 -14.38
N VAL A 84 -20.68 -14.02 -13.91
CA VAL A 84 -20.23 -15.14 -14.76
C VAL A 84 -21.42 -15.81 -15.47
N GLN A 85 -22.51 -16.05 -14.74
CA GLN A 85 -23.67 -16.78 -15.23
C GLN A 85 -24.62 -15.94 -16.09
N GLN A 86 -24.52 -14.62 -16.06
CA GLN A 86 -25.43 -13.72 -16.79
C GLN A 86 -24.86 -13.32 -18.14
N ASP A 87 -25.51 -13.74 -19.22
CA ASP A 87 -25.08 -13.44 -20.59
C ASP A 87 -25.21 -11.96 -20.96
N SER A 88 -26.11 -11.22 -20.32
CA SER A 88 -26.25 -9.76 -20.50
C SER A 88 -25.07 -8.97 -19.94
N LYS A 89 -24.28 -9.54 -19.02
CA LYS A 89 -23.10 -8.87 -18.47
C LYS A 89 -21.89 -9.19 -19.35
N LYS A 90 -21.30 -8.19 -20.00
CA LYS A 90 -20.14 -8.34 -20.89
C LYS A 90 -18.95 -7.58 -20.32
N VAL A 91 -17.75 -8.16 -20.43
CA VAL A 91 -16.51 -7.47 -20.05
C VAL A 91 -16.15 -6.50 -21.16
N THR A 92 -15.99 -5.22 -20.84
CA THR A 92 -15.62 -4.17 -21.81
C THR A 92 -14.15 -3.80 -21.72
N GLY A 93 -13.50 -4.06 -20.58
CA GLY A 93 -12.09 -3.78 -20.39
C GLY A 93 -11.53 -4.42 -19.14
N ALA A 94 -10.23 -4.66 -19.11
CA ALA A 94 -9.50 -5.02 -17.90
C ALA A 94 -8.12 -4.34 -17.95
N ALA A 95 -7.69 -3.79 -16.83
CA ALA A 95 -6.40 -3.14 -16.68
C ALA A 95 -5.77 -3.55 -15.35
N THR A 96 -4.44 -3.63 -15.32
CA THR A 96 -3.69 -3.91 -14.10
C THR A 96 -2.92 -2.67 -13.68
N THR A 97 -3.00 -2.32 -12.40
CA THR A 97 -2.24 -1.19 -11.83
C THR A 97 -0.81 -1.62 -11.49
N LYS A 98 0.10 -0.64 -11.40
CA LYS A 98 1.42 -0.88 -10.81
C LYS A 98 1.26 -1.18 -9.32
N ALA A 99 2.21 -1.94 -8.77
CA ALA A 99 2.08 -2.53 -7.45
C ALA A 99 2.35 -1.50 -6.33
N ASP A 100 1.30 -0.88 -5.79
CA ASP A 100 1.36 -0.13 -4.52
C ASP A 100 1.36 -1.12 -3.34
N GLY A 101 2.38 -2.01 -3.31
CA GLY A 101 2.46 -3.16 -2.41
C GLY A 101 1.80 -4.43 -2.96
N HIS A 102 0.68 -4.31 -3.68
CA HIS A 102 0.04 -5.40 -4.43
C HIS A 102 -0.41 -4.90 -5.81
N ARG A 103 -0.44 -5.80 -6.80
CA ARG A 103 -1.05 -5.49 -8.11
C ARG A 103 -2.56 -5.61 -7.99
N HIS A 104 -3.28 -4.68 -8.61
CA HIS A 104 -4.73 -4.75 -8.72
C HIS A 104 -5.13 -4.94 -10.18
N THR A 105 -6.10 -5.80 -10.43
CA THR A 105 -6.74 -5.94 -11.74
C THR A 105 -8.14 -5.35 -11.66
N ILE A 106 -8.33 -4.22 -12.34
CA ILE A 106 -9.60 -3.52 -12.46
C ILE A 106 -10.29 -4.02 -13.72
N THR A 107 -11.50 -4.56 -13.57
CA THR A 107 -12.32 -5.09 -14.67
C THR A 107 -13.60 -4.28 -14.81
N SER A 108 -13.88 -3.80 -16.02
CA SER A 108 -15.13 -3.12 -16.35
C SER A 108 -16.12 -4.10 -16.97
N VAL A 109 -17.33 -4.14 -16.41
CA VAL A 109 -18.42 -5.01 -16.85
C VAL A 109 -19.65 -4.17 -17.19
N LEU A 110 -20.05 -4.20 -18.46
CA LEU A 110 -21.28 -3.59 -18.94
C LEU A 110 -22.45 -4.58 -18.82
N ASP A 111 -23.55 -4.13 -18.26
CA ASP A 111 -24.82 -4.83 -18.32
C ASP A 111 -25.62 -4.35 -19.55
N THR A 112 -25.70 -5.18 -20.60
CA THR A 112 -26.35 -4.81 -21.86
C THR A 112 -27.85 -4.63 -21.74
N SER A 113 -28.48 -5.08 -20.64
CA SER A 113 -29.91 -4.89 -20.43
C SER A 113 -30.25 -3.50 -19.87
N THR A 114 -29.33 -2.91 -19.10
CA THR A 114 -29.54 -1.61 -18.42
C THR A 114 -28.64 -0.51 -18.93
N GLY A 115 -27.59 -0.84 -19.69
CA GLY A 115 -26.53 0.09 -20.07
C GLY A 115 -25.58 0.46 -18.91
N LYS A 116 -25.78 -0.10 -17.72
CA LYS A 116 -24.96 0.23 -16.54
C LYS A 116 -23.61 -0.49 -16.60
N THR A 117 -22.54 0.26 -16.36
CA THR A 117 -21.19 -0.29 -16.19
C THR A 117 -20.86 -0.41 -14.70
N THR A 118 -20.40 -1.59 -14.30
CA THR A 118 -19.88 -1.85 -12.96
C THR A 118 -18.41 -2.21 -13.06
N MET A 119 -17.57 -1.54 -12.29
CA MET A 119 -16.16 -1.90 -12.16
C MET A 119 -15.97 -2.88 -11.01
N TYR A 120 -15.05 -3.81 -11.19
CA TYR A 120 -14.61 -4.76 -10.17
C TYR A 120 -13.13 -4.56 -9.95
N ASP A 121 -12.71 -4.51 -8.69
CA ASP A 121 -11.31 -4.51 -8.29
C ASP A 121 -10.94 -5.86 -7.69
N ARG A 122 -9.77 -6.37 -8.06
CA ARG A 122 -9.21 -7.61 -7.57
C ARG A 122 -7.76 -7.39 -7.18
N VAL A 123 -7.45 -7.63 -5.90
CA VAL A 123 -6.07 -7.72 -5.44
C VAL A 123 -5.46 -9.02 -5.98
N ASP A 124 -4.44 -8.91 -6.82
CA ASP A 124 -3.75 -10.07 -7.38
C ASP A 124 -2.78 -10.69 -6.35
N PRO A 125 -2.60 -12.01 -6.36
CA PRO A 125 -1.64 -12.65 -5.48
C PRO A 125 -0.22 -12.19 -5.76
N LEU A 126 0.57 -12.05 -4.69
CA LEU A 126 1.99 -11.72 -4.82
C LEU A 126 2.69 -12.78 -5.69
N PRO A 127 3.50 -12.34 -6.66
CA PRO A 127 4.26 -13.28 -7.47
C PRO A 127 5.17 -14.11 -6.58
N TRP A 128 5.43 -15.35 -7.01
CA TRP A 128 6.40 -16.19 -6.34
C TRP A 128 7.79 -15.56 -6.36
N PHE A 129 8.14 -14.93 -7.46
CA PHE A 129 9.41 -14.27 -7.69
C PHE A 129 9.21 -13.10 -8.66
N GLN A 130 9.79 -11.94 -8.37
CA GLN A 130 9.78 -10.78 -9.25
C GLN A 130 11.02 -9.92 -9.01
N PHE A 131 11.71 -9.51 -10.09
CA PHE A 131 12.71 -8.46 -10.01
C PHE A 131 12.03 -7.10 -9.82
N LEU A 132 12.55 -6.33 -8.87
CA LEU A 132 12.06 -5.00 -8.56
C LEU A 132 13.03 -3.96 -9.09
N THR A 133 12.48 -2.85 -9.55
CA THR A 133 13.22 -1.62 -9.89
C THR A 133 12.82 -0.47 -8.98
N SER A 134 12.02 -0.76 -7.95
CA SER A 134 11.55 0.24 -7.01
C SER A 134 12.65 0.61 -6.02
N GLY A 135 12.66 1.87 -5.63
CA GLY A 135 13.63 2.36 -4.67
C GLY A 135 13.12 3.58 -3.93
N ARG A 136 13.89 4.01 -2.95
CA ARG A 136 13.60 5.22 -2.18
C ARG A 136 14.87 5.95 -1.81
N VAL A 137 14.77 7.27 -1.83
CA VAL A 137 15.82 8.18 -1.36
C VAL A 137 15.20 9.08 -0.29
N GLY A 138 15.90 9.21 0.83
CA GLY A 138 15.48 10.04 1.95
C GLY A 138 16.60 10.93 2.45
N ALA A 139 16.23 12.12 2.91
CA ALA A 139 17.11 13.04 3.61
C ALA A 139 16.46 13.41 4.94
N TYR A 140 17.23 13.27 6.01
CA TYR A 140 16.77 13.43 7.38
C TYR A 140 17.70 14.35 8.16
N TYR A 141 17.13 15.12 9.09
CA TYR A 141 17.86 15.92 10.05
C TYR A 141 17.41 15.53 11.46
N GLY A 142 18.36 15.35 12.36
CA GLY A 142 18.06 14.77 13.67
C GLY A 142 19.23 14.79 14.64
N THR A 143 19.14 13.94 15.64
CA THR A 143 20.20 13.70 16.62
C THR A 143 20.79 12.31 16.43
N SER A 144 22.09 12.24 16.60
CA SER A 144 22.89 11.03 16.73
C SER A 144 23.55 11.00 18.11
N ASP A 145 24.28 9.95 18.42
CA ASP A 145 25.07 9.84 19.67
C ASP A 145 26.12 10.97 19.82
N GLN A 146 26.48 11.66 18.72
CA GLN A 146 27.44 12.78 18.72
C GLN A 146 26.77 14.17 18.67
N GLY A 147 25.44 14.21 18.79
CA GLY A 147 24.65 15.43 18.67
C GLY A 147 23.96 15.55 17.31
N ALA A 148 23.70 16.79 16.87
CA ALA A 148 22.95 17.05 15.64
C ALA A 148 23.64 16.42 14.42
N ALA A 149 22.86 15.79 13.55
CA ALA A 149 23.34 15.13 12.35
C ALA A 149 22.34 15.23 11.20
N ALA A 150 22.86 15.19 9.98
CA ALA A 150 22.10 14.97 8.76
C ALA A 150 22.34 13.55 8.26
N MET A 151 21.31 12.88 7.75
CA MET A 151 21.39 11.52 7.23
C MET A 151 20.80 11.45 5.83
N LEU A 152 21.54 10.87 4.89
CA LEU A 152 21.04 10.44 3.59
C LEU A 152 20.82 8.92 3.62
N LEU A 153 19.67 8.50 3.12
CA LEU A 153 19.26 7.10 3.00
C LEU A 153 18.96 6.82 1.52
N VAL A 154 19.52 5.73 1.01
CA VAL A 154 19.16 5.17 -0.29
C VAL A 154 18.81 3.71 -0.08
N GLU A 155 17.64 3.28 -0.52
CA GLU A 155 17.27 1.86 -0.55
C GLU A 155 16.84 1.50 -1.97
N GLN A 156 17.31 0.36 -2.45
CA GLN A 156 16.93 -0.21 -3.74
C GLN A 156 16.41 -1.62 -3.51
N ASP A 157 15.13 -1.85 -3.79
CA ASP A 157 14.57 -3.19 -3.83
C ASP A 157 15.04 -3.85 -5.15
N LEU A 158 15.62 -5.04 -5.06
CA LEU A 158 16.13 -5.78 -6.22
C LEU A 158 15.28 -7.00 -6.52
N LEU A 159 14.81 -7.66 -5.46
CA LEU A 159 14.12 -8.94 -5.59
C LEU A 159 12.97 -9.06 -4.60
N GLN A 160 11.86 -9.60 -5.08
CA GLN A 160 10.71 -9.98 -4.27
C GLN A 160 10.45 -11.47 -4.36
N VAL A 161 10.30 -12.11 -3.21
CA VAL A 161 9.83 -13.49 -3.06
C VAL A 161 8.60 -13.46 -2.15
N LYS A 162 7.40 -13.56 -2.74
CA LYS A 162 6.14 -13.34 -2.02
C LYS A 162 6.12 -11.98 -1.33
N ALA A 163 5.97 -11.93 0.00
CA ALA A 163 5.94 -10.71 0.79
C ALA A 163 7.35 -10.25 1.21
N LEU A 164 8.38 -11.08 1.02
CA LEU A 164 9.76 -10.72 1.34
C LEU A 164 10.36 -9.91 0.20
N ARG A 165 10.93 -8.75 0.55
CA ARG A 165 11.72 -7.92 -0.36
C ARG A 165 13.16 -7.95 0.08
N LEU A 166 14.04 -8.16 -0.88
CA LEU A 166 15.48 -8.14 -0.71
C LEU A 166 16.01 -6.96 -1.53
N GLY A 167 16.88 -6.19 -0.89
CA GLY A 167 17.40 -4.96 -1.46
C GLY A 167 18.72 -4.58 -0.83
N VAL A 168 19.27 -3.48 -1.33
CA VAL A 168 20.48 -2.86 -0.79
C VAL A 168 20.05 -1.56 -0.11
N ILE A 169 20.58 -1.33 1.09
CA ILE A 169 20.41 -0.10 1.84
C ILE A 169 21.78 0.54 2.02
N GLY A 170 21.87 1.83 1.72
CA GLY A 170 23.04 2.66 1.98
C GLY A 170 22.62 3.87 2.81
N THR A 171 23.35 4.12 3.89
CA THR A 171 23.16 5.32 4.71
C THR A 171 24.46 6.08 4.84
N VAL A 172 24.35 7.41 4.82
CA VAL A 172 25.47 8.31 5.12
C VAL A 172 24.98 9.30 6.17
N THR A 173 25.57 9.23 7.35
CA THR A 173 25.27 10.16 8.45
C THR A 173 26.45 11.11 8.62
N GLN A 174 26.17 12.41 8.57
CA GLN A 174 27.15 13.47 8.75
C GLN A 174 26.79 14.27 10.01
N PRO A 175 27.69 14.33 11.02
CA PRO A 175 27.49 15.21 12.17
C PRO A 175 27.48 16.67 11.69
N THR A 176 26.45 17.41 12.08
CA THR A 176 26.29 18.84 11.77
C THR A 176 26.61 19.64 13.04
N GLY A 177 27.89 19.95 13.26
CA GLY A 177 28.34 20.68 14.45
C GLY A 177 29.86 20.68 14.62
N MET A 178 30.35 21.19 15.76
CA MET A 178 31.79 21.29 16.08
C MET A 178 32.52 19.93 16.17
N ASN A 179 31.78 18.81 16.12
CA ASN A 179 32.31 17.44 16.20
C ASN A 179 32.33 16.71 14.84
N ALA A 180 32.34 17.43 13.71
CA ALA A 180 32.21 16.89 12.35
C ALA A 180 33.35 15.95 11.87
N GLY A 181 34.26 15.51 12.74
CA GLY A 181 35.45 14.72 12.37
C GLY A 181 35.39 13.22 12.63
N GLN A 182 34.37 12.71 13.35
CA GLN A 182 34.39 11.32 13.82
C GLN A 182 33.23 10.50 13.23
N LEU A 183 33.50 9.75 12.16
CA LEU A 183 32.55 8.81 11.58
C LEU A 183 32.49 7.55 12.44
N SER A 184 31.38 7.31 13.12
CA SER A 184 31.12 6.05 13.80
C SER A 184 29.66 5.63 13.66
N THR A 185 29.42 4.32 13.65
CA THR A 185 28.11 3.72 13.45
C THR A 185 27.26 3.94 14.70
N HIS A 186 26.30 4.86 14.63
CA HIS A 186 25.50 5.31 15.77
C HIS A 186 24.00 5.27 15.47
N GLY A 187 23.20 5.28 16.55
CA GLY A 187 21.77 5.49 16.43
C GLY A 187 21.48 6.88 15.83
N PHE A 188 20.45 6.96 14.99
CA PHE A 188 19.96 8.22 14.44
C PHE A 188 18.45 8.33 14.68
N VAL A 189 18.01 9.46 15.22
CA VAL A 189 16.60 9.80 15.39
C VAL A 189 16.38 11.18 14.79
N GLY A 190 15.50 11.29 13.80
CA GLY A 190 15.29 12.54 13.09
C GLY A 190 14.00 12.60 12.31
N ILE A 191 13.77 13.77 11.70
CA ILE A 191 12.66 14.04 10.80
C ILE A 191 13.20 14.32 9.40
N GLY A 192 12.45 13.99 8.37
CA GLY A 192 12.94 14.12 7.00
C GLY A 192 11.87 13.90 5.96
N GLY A 193 12.30 14.09 4.71
CA GLY A 193 11.51 13.79 3.52
C GLY A 193 12.07 12.56 2.81
N ARG A 194 11.21 11.86 2.09
CA ARG A 194 11.60 10.77 1.19
C ARG A 194 10.80 10.80 -0.10
N ILE A 195 11.41 10.28 -1.16
CA ILE A 195 10.80 10.07 -2.47
C ILE A 195 10.94 8.58 -2.80
N GLU A 196 9.89 7.99 -3.36
CA GLU A 196 9.80 6.59 -3.77
C GLU A 196 9.53 6.52 -5.29
N TRP A 197 10.00 5.47 -5.96
CA TRP A 197 9.73 5.20 -7.38
C TRP A 197 9.53 3.71 -7.66
#